data_AF-A0A535GX12-F1
#
_entry.id   AF-A0A535GX12-F1
#
_cell.length_a   1.000
_cell.length_b   1.000
_cell.length_c   1.000
_cell.angle_alpha   90.00
_cell.angle_beta   90.00
_cell.angle_gamma   90.00
#
_symmetry.space_group_name_H-M   'P 1'
#
loop_
_entity.id
_entity.type
_entity.pdbx_description
1 polymer ?
#
loop_
_entity_poly.entity_id
_entity_poly.type
_entity_poly.pdbx_seq_one_letter_code
_entity_poly.pdbx_strand_id
1 'polypeptide(L)'
;MTQNGTRRFPIRYATQRWTDGKWLYGGLFVVGLVLIAFNLYQRRQILSFVPVTVLCGVILVAFWLMQRFSYVEITDEGLRVRNVLRHLELPYDALARVRRQPLEVAFQPAERRRFVNRFVRRLGREPAAYIRLDRRQPDLVESAERKLGPRLVAGADIVVPIARVDEFVAEMKSRVRGQAS
;
A
#
# COMPACT_ATOMS: atom_id res chain seq x y z
N MET A 1 11.63 -29.97 -8.14
CA MET A 1 12.28 -28.88 -7.37
C MET A 1 11.67 -27.56 -7.81
N THR A 2 10.53 -27.18 -7.24
CA THR A 2 9.90 -25.88 -7.55
C THR A 2 10.60 -24.80 -6.73
N GLN A 3 11.33 -23.91 -7.41
CA GLN A 3 11.71 -22.63 -6.82
C GLN A 3 10.42 -21.90 -6.45
N ASN A 4 9.99 -22.00 -5.19
CA ASN A 4 8.90 -21.20 -4.65
C ASN A 4 9.42 -19.76 -4.47
N GLY A 5 9.60 -19.08 -5.60
CA GLY A 5 10.08 -17.72 -5.65
C GLY A 5 9.14 -16.82 -4.87
N THR A 6 9.71 -16.13 -3.89
CA THR A 6 9.04 -15.11 -3.09
C THR A 6 8.31 -14.13 -4.01
N ARG A 7 6.97 -14.11 -3.95
CA ARG A 7 6.15 -13.37 -4.92
C ARG A 7 5.60 -12.10 -4.30
N ARG A 8 5.88 -10.96 -4.96
CA ARG A 8 5.53 -9.62 -4.48
C ARG A 8 4.33 -9.05 -5.23
N PHE A 9 3.37 -8.55 -4.46
CA PHE A 9 2.16 -7.90 -4.93
C PHE A 9 2.14 -6.44 -4.44
N PRO A 10 2.29 -5.45 -5.32
CA PRO A 10 2.35 -4.04 -4.91
C PRO A 10 0.98 -3.57 -4.39
N ILE A 11 1.02 -2.72 -3.36
CA ILE A 11 -0.19 -2.11 -2.79
C ILE A 11 -0.69 -0.99 -3.71
N ARG A 12 -1.95 -1.07 -4.15
CA ARG A 12 -2.54 -0.12 -5.11
C ARG A 12 -2.57 1.31 -4.59
N TYR A 13 -2.75 1.48 -3.28
CA TYR A 13 -2.81 2.79 -2.66
C TYR A 13 -1.54 3.64 -2.90
N ALA A 14 -0.37 3.02 -2.83
CA ALA A 14 0.90 3.70 -3.09
C ALA A 14 1.10 3.98 -4.59
N THR A 15 0.73 3.02 -5.44
CA THR A 15 0.80 3.15 -6.90
C THR A 15 -0.12 4.25 -7.43
N GLN A 16 -1.31 4.40 -6.85
CA GLN A 16 -2.27 5.41 -7.26
C GLN A 16 -1.84 6.81 -6.82
N ARG A 17 -1.27 6.96 -5.61
CA ARG A 17 -0.68 8.23 -5.17
C ARG A 17 0.42 8.71 -6.11
N TRP A 18 1.28 7.81 -6.56
CA TRP A 18 2.28 8.14 -7.58
C TRP A 18 1.63 8.55 -8.90
N THR A 19 0.66 7.76 -9.37
CA THR A 19 0.00 8.02 -10.67
C THR A 19 -0.76 9.36 -10.69
N ASP A 20 -1.43 9.71 -9.58
CA ASP A 20 -2.15 10.96 -9.42
C ASP A 20 -1.18 12.15 -9.21
N GLY A 21 -0.08 11.94 -8.47
CA GLY A 21 0.88 12.99 -8.10
C GLY A 21 1.94 13.31 -9.16
N LYS A 22 2.37 12.33 -9.96
CA LYS A 22 3.52 12.47 -10.86
C LYS A 22 3.36 13.60 -11.88
N TRP A 23 2.15 13.83 -12.39
CA TRP A 23 1.90 14.86 -13.38
C TRP A 23 1.89 16.27 -12.76
N LEU A 24 1.22 16.43 -11.62
CA LEU A 24 1.14 17.72 -10.93
C LEU A 24 2.51 18.13 -10.39
N TYR A 25 3.13 17.29 -9.55
CA TYR A 25 4.40 17.62 -8.92
C TYR A 25 5.56 17.56 -9.92
N GLY A 26 5.50 16.64 -10.90
CA GLY A 26 6.49 16.58 -11.97
C GLY A 26 6.45 17.82 -12.87
N GLY A 27 5.25 18.27 -13.25
CA GLY A 27 5.08 19.50 -14.02
C GLY A 27 5.59 20.73 -13.26
N LEU A 28 5.20 20.89 -12.00
CA LEU A 28 5.68 21.99 -11.14
C LEU A 28 7.20 21.96 -10.95
N PHE A 29 7.78 20.76 -10.80
CA PHE A 29 9.22 20.60 -10.69
C PHE A 29 9.95 21.04 -11.96
N VAL A 30 9.48 20.63 -13.14
CA VAL A 30 10.07 21.04 -14.43
C VAL A 30 9.95 22.55 -14.64
N VAL A 31 8.77 23.12 -14.37
CA VAL A 31 8.57 24.59 -14.46
C VAL A 31 9.50 25.32 -13.49
N GLY A 32 9.64 24.83 -12.26
CA GLY A 32 10.59 25.36 -11.28
C GLY A 32 12.03 25.35 -11.77
N LEU A 33 12.49 24.23 -12.36
CA LEU A 33 13.83 24.15 -12.96
C LEU A 33 14.02 25.14 -14.11
N VAL A 34 13.03 25.28 -15.00
CA VAL A 34 13.07 26.25 -16.11
C VAL A 34 13.16 27.68 -15.58
N LEU A 35 12.35 28.03 -14.58
CA LEU A 35 12.37 29.37 -13.96
C LEU A 35 13.71 29.66 -13.26
N ILE A 36 14.30 28.68 -12.59
CA ILE A 36 15.63 28.79 -11.98
C ILE A 36 16.68 29.02 -13.06
N ALA A 37 16.71 28.19 -14.11
CA ALA A 37 17.69 28.32 -15.20
C ALA A 37 17.57 29.67 -15.93
N PHE A 38 16.34 30.11 -16.20
CA PHE A 38 16.07 31.39 -16.85
C PHE A 38 16.49 32.59 -15.99
N ASN A 39 16.15 32.59 -14.69
CA ASN A 39 16.58 33.66 -13.79
C ASN A 39 18.10 33.66 -13.57
N LEU A 40 18.74 32.48 -13.55
CA LEU A 40 20.19 32.37 -13.48
C LEU A 40 20.86 32.98 -14.72
N TYR A 41 20.31 32.71 -15.91
CA TYR A 41 20.77 33.33 -17.16
C TYR A 41 20.61 34.86 -17.15
N GLN A 42 19.49 35.36 -16.62
CA GLN A 42 19.24 36.80 -16.44
C GLN A 42 19.98 37.43 -15.24
N ARG A 43 20.79 36.65 -14.50
CA ARG A 43 21.45 37.06 -13.23
C ARG A 43 20.48 37.67 -12.21
N ARG A 44 19.23 37.23 -12.21
CA ARG A 44 18.19 37.64 -11.24
C ARG A 44 18.19 36.72 -10.02
N GLN A 45 17.59 37.18 -8.93
CA GLN A 45 17.52 36.45 -7.68
C GLN A 45 16.65 35.18 -7.82
N ILE A 46 17.26 34.01 -7.61
CA ILE A 46 16.60 32.69 -7.70
C ILE A 46 16.07 32.16 -6.36
N LEU A 47 16.39 32.84 -5.24
CA LEU A 47 16.15 32.34 -3.89
C LEU A 47 14.68 31.97 -3.60
N SER A 48 13.72 32.62 -4.26
CA SER A 48 12.30 32.36 -4.07
C SER A 48 11.81 31.06 -4.72
N PHE A 49 12.49 30.59 -5.79
CA PHE A 49 12.06 29.41 -6.57
C PHE A 49 12.74 28.11 -6.12
N VAL A 50 13.93 28.21 -5.54
CA VAL A 50 14.72 27.05 -5.08
C VAL A 50 13.97 26.23 -4.02
N PRO A 51 13.41 26.81 -2.94
CA PRO A 51 12.74 26.02 -1.89
C PRO A 51 11.53 25.26 -2.41
N VAL A 52 10.72 25.89 -3.27
CA VAL A 52 9.51 25.28 -3.85
C VAL A 52 9.88 24.11 -4.78
N THR A 53 10.92 24.31 -5.61
CA THR A 53 11.39 23.27 -6.53
C THR A 53 11.98 22.09 -5.77
N VAL A 54 12.79 22.33 -4.74
CA VAL A 54 13.33 21.29 -3.86
C VAL A 54 12.20 20.54 -3.16
N LEU A 55 11.21 21.23 -2.61
CA LEU A 55 10.06 20.61 -1.95
C LEU A 55 9.27 19.70 -2.92
N CYS A 56 9.04 20.12 -4.16
CA CYS A 56 8.39 19.30 -5.18
C CYS A 56 9.20 18.04 -5.50
N GLY A 57 10.53 18.18 -5.63
CA GLY A 57 11.43 17.04 -5.84
C GLY A 57 11.37 16.04 -4.68
N VAL A 58 11.42 16.52 -3.43
CA VAL A 58 11.31 15.68 -2.23
C VAL A 58 9.98 14.93 -2.19
N ILE A 59 8.86 15.60 -2.52
CA ILE A 59 7.54 14.96 -2.56
C ILE A 59 7.49 13.85 -3.62
N LEU A 60 8.04 14.09 -4.82
CA LEU A 60 8.12 13.07 -5.87
C LEU A 60 8.93 11.86 -5.43
N VAL A 61 10.12 12.09 -4.86
CA VAL A 61 10.98 11.02 -4.34
C VAL A 61 10.23 10.24 -3.25
N ALA A 62 9.54 10.92 -2.34
CA ALA A 62 8.77 10.28 -1.29
C ALA A 62 7.65 9.38 -1.84
N PHE A 63 6.89 9.84 -2.84
CA PHE A 63 5.85 9.03 -3.48
C PHE A 63 6.42 7.84 -4.25
N TRP A 64 7.53 8.04 -4.95
CA TRP A 64 8.24 6.97 -5.65
C TRP A 64 8.75 5.90 -4.67
N LEU A 65 9.34 6.33 -3.55
CA LEU A 65 9.76 5.44 -2.47
C LEU A 65 8.55 4.67 -1.90
N MET A 66 7.45 5.37 -1.63
CA MET A 66 6.23 4.76 -1.10
C MET A 66 5.71 3.65 -2.01
N GLN A 67 5.72 3.88 -3.33
CA GLN A 67 5.32 2.87 -4.30
C GLN A 67 6.25 1.65 -4.29
N ARG A 68 7.57 1.85 -4.10
CA ARG A 68 8.55 0.76 -4.13
C ARG A 68 8.53 -0.11 -2.87
N PHE A 69 8.29 0.49 -1.71
CA PHE A 69 8.37 -0.18 -0.41
C PHE A 69 7.02 -0.67 0.15
N SER A 70 5.90 -0.33 -0.48
CA SER A 70 4.57 -0.84 -0.10
C SER A 70 4.18 -2.05 -0.95
N TYR A 71 4.43 -3.25 -0.43
CA TYR A 71 4.12 -4.52 -1.08
C TYR A 71 3.68 -5.59 -0.08
N VAL A 72 2.88 -6.53 -0.58
CA VAL A 72 2.58 -7.80 0.09
C VAL A 72 3.44 -8.87 -0.53
N GLU A 73 4.06 -9.69 0.30
CA GLU A 73 5.00 -10.73 -0.12
C GLU A 73 4.52 -12.08 0.43
N ILE A 74 4.37 -13.05 -0.46
CA ILE A 74 4.14 -14.45 -0.09
C ILE A 74 5.50 -15.10 0.05
N THR A 75 5.80 -15.59 1.24
CA THR A 75 7.03 -16.30 1.60
C THR A 75 6.68 -17.76 1.95
N ASP A 76 7.67 -18.65 1.98
CA ASP A 76 7.43 -20.06 2.34
C ASP A 76 7.04 -20.26 3.80
N GLU A 77 7.48 -19.38 4.70
CA GLU A 77 7.14 -19.43 6.14
C GLU A 77 5.85 -18.69 6.49
N GLY A 78 5.39 -17.77 5.64
CA GLY A 78 4.22 -16.96 5.94
C GLY A 78 3.95 -15.82 4.97
N LEU A 79 2.97 -14.99 5.34
CA LEU A 79 2.59 -13.78 4.63
C LEU A 79 3.26 -12.55 5.26
N ARG A 80 4.01 -11.80 4.46
CA ARG A 80 4.60 -10.52 4.88
C ARG A 80 3.85 -9.36 4.25
N VAL A 81 3.28 -8.50 5.09
CA VAL A 81 2.62 -7.25 4.67
C VAL A 81 3.53 -6.08 5.02
N ARG A 82 4.10 -5.41 4.01
CA ARG A 82 4.94 -4.22 4.19
C ARG A 82 4.23 -2.98 3.66
N ASN A 83 4.07 -1.98 4.54
CA ASN A 83 3.52 -0.68 4.22
C ASN A 83 4.51 0.42 4.61
N VAL A 84 5.42 0.73 3.69
CA VAL A 84 6.49 1.74 3.83
C VAL A 84 7.42 1.45 5.02
N LEU A 85 7.04 1.92 6.21
CA LEU A 85 7.78 1.78 7.47
C LEU A 85 7.23 0.65 8.36
N ARG A 86 5.98 0.23 8.14
CA ARG A 86 5.32 -0.81 8.93
C ARG A 86 5.49 -2.16 8.24
N HIS A 87 5.89 -3.17 9.00
CA HIS A 87 5.96 -4.54 8.52
C HIS A 87 5.21 -5.44 9.50
N LEU A 88 4.49 -6.42 8.96
CA LEU A 88 3.86 -7.48 9.72
C LEU A 88 4.13 -8.80 9.01
N GLU A 89 4.61 -9.77 9.75
CA GLU A 89 4.78 -11.14 9.29
C GLU A 89 3.72 -11.99 9.99
N LEU A 90 2.99 -12.77 9.19
CA LEU A 90 1.90 -13.61 9.64
C LEU A 90 2.21 -15.04 9.24
N PRO A 91 2.44 -15.96 10.18
CA PRO A 91 2.57 -17.38 9.86
C PRO A 91 1.25 -17.90 9.28
N TYR A 92 1.30 -18.95 8.45
CA TYR A 92 0.10 -19.48 7.81
C TYR A 92 -0.92 -20.01 8.82
N ASP A 93 -0.46 -20.52 9.97
CA ASP A 93 -1.31 -21.04 11.05
C ASP A 93 -2.20 -19.95 11.69
N ALA A 94 -1.81 -18.68 11.55
CA ALA A 94 -2.61 -17.54 12.00
C ALA A 94 -3.73 -17.16 11.00
N LEU A 95 -3.76 -17.77 9.81
CA LEU A 95 -4.65 -17.39 8.70
C LEU A 95 -5.84 -18.35 8.61
N ALA A 96 -7.02 -17.89 9.01
CA ALA A 96 -8.23 -18.70 8.92
C ALA A 96 -8.81 -18.72 7.49
N ARG A 97 -8.76 -17.60 6.76
CA ARG A 97 -9.36 -17.52 5.42
C ARG A 97 -8.80 -16.38 4.58
N VAL A 98 -8.64 -16.60 3.28
CA VAL A 98 -8.32 -15.52 2.32
C VAL A 98 -9.42 -15.41 1.27
N ARG A 99 -9.95 -14.20 1.05
CA ARG A 99 -11.03 -13.93 0.09
C ARG A 99 -10.78 -12.64 -0.69
N ARG A 100 -11.35 -12.57 -1.90
CA ARG A 100 -11.43 -11.35 -2.71
C ARG A 100 -12.74 -10.65 -2.39
N GLN A 101 -12.69 -9.38 -2.01
CA GLN A 101 -13.88 -8.52 -1.86
C GLN A 101 -13.55 -7.08 -2.32
N PRO A 102 -14.55 -6.30 -2.75
CA PRO A 102 -14.34 -4.90 -3.10
C PRO A 102 -13.99 -4.10 -1.83
N LEU A 103 -13.04 -3.19 -1.96
CA LEU A 103 -12.48 -2.44 -0.83
C LEU A 103 -13.54 -1.68 -0.03
N GLU A 104 -14.60 -1.21 -0.68
CA GLU A 104 -15.70 -0.49 -0.05
C GLU A 104 -16.40 -1.28 1.07
N VAL A 105 -16.43 -2.62 0.99
CA VAL A 105 -17.06 -3.49 2.00
C VAL A 105 -16.37 -3.35 3.36
N ALA A 106 -15.05 -3.11 3.36
CA ALA A 106 -14.30 -2.91 4.60
C ALA A 106 -14.66 -1.59 5.30
N PHE A 107 -15.14 -0.59 4.54
CA PHE A 107 -15.43 0.75 5.02
C PHE A 107 -16.93 1.06 5.15
N GLN A 108 -17.80 0.05 4.96
CA GLN A 108 -19.23 0.17 5.24
C GLN A 108 -19.55 0.49 6.72
N PRO A 109 -18.85 -0.09 7.73
CA PRO A 109 -19.10 0.24 9.13
C PRO A 109 -18.90 1.74 9.42
N ALA A 110 -19.83 2.33 10.18
CA ALA A 110 -19.89 3.78 10.43
C ALA A 110 -18.59 4.34 11.00
N GLU A 111 -17.96 3.60 11.93
CA GLU A 111 -16.70 3.96 12.59
C GLU A 111 -15.50 4.10 11.62
N ARG A 112 -15.56 3.43 10.46
CA ARG A 112 -14.48 3.39 9.48
C ARG A 112 -14.67 4.35 8.33
N ARG A 113 -15.85 4.97 8.19
CA ARG A 113 -16.11 6.02 7.20
C ARG A 113 -15.14 7.20 7.32
N ARG A 114 -14.64 7.50 8.53
CA ARG A 114 -13.61 8.53 8.76
C ARG A 114 -12.29 8.29 8.02
N PHE A 115 -11.99 7.04 7.67
CA PHE A 115 -10.77 6.68 6.93
C PHE A 115 -10.96 6.72 5.41
N VAL A 116 -12.18 7.00 4.94
CA VAL A 116 -12.52 7.08 3.52
C VAL A 116 -12.19 8.48 2.99
N ASN A 117 -11.00 8.62 2.43
CA ASN A 117 -10.62 9.82 1.67
C ASN A 117 -11.06 9.69 0.19
N ARG A 118 -11.04 10.78 -0.58
CA ARG A 118 -11.29 10.82 -2.04
C ARG A 118 -10.53 9.74 -2.80
N PHE A 119 -9.28 9.46 -2.41
CA PHE A 119 -8.48 8.37 -3.00
C PHE A 119 -9.07 6.98 -2.69
N VAL A 120 -9.50 6.74 -1.45
CA VAL A 120 -10.13 5.47 -1.05
C VAL A 120 -11.47 5.29 -1.77
N ARG A 121 -12.23 6.37 -1.98
CA ARG A 121 -13.48 6.33 -2.76
C ARG A 121 -13.24 5.90 -4.21
N ARG A 122 -12.17 6.39 -4.85
CA ARG A 122 -11.78 5.96 -6.20
C ARG A 122 -11.40 4.48 -6.25
N LEU A 123 -10.69 4.01 -5.23
CA LEU A 123 -10.28 2.61 -5.06
C LEU A 123 -11.38 1.69 -4.51
N GLY A 124 -12.52 2.23 -4.09
CA GLY A 124 -13.56 1.47 -3.36
C GLY A 124 -14.12 0.30 -4.15
N ARG A 125 -14.27 0.49 -5.47
CA ARG A 125 -14.75 -0.54 -6.41
C ARG A 125 -13.68 -1.54 -6.82
N GLU A 126 -12.41 -1.27 -6.51
CA GLU A 126 -11.32 -2.16 -6.88
C GLU A 126 -11.26 -3.37 -5.93
N PRO A 127 -10.83 -4.54 -6.45
CA PRO A 127 -10.71 -5.72 -5.62
C PRO A 127 -9.57 -5.55 -4.61
N ALA A 128 -9.82 -5.99 -3.37
CA ALA A 128 -8.84 -6.09 -2.30
C ALA A 128 -8.76 -7.53 -1.78
N ALA A 129 -7.60 -7.88 -1.23
CA ALA A 129 -7.41 -9.13 -0.51
C ALA A 129 -7.85 -8.95 0.94
N TYR A 130 -8.77 -9.81 1.38
CA TYR A 130 -9.22 -9.89 2.76
C TYR A 130 -8.64 -11.16 3.36
N ILE A 131 -7.78 -10.96 4.34
CA ILE A 131 -7.03 -12.00 5.01
C ILE A 131 -7.56 -12.06 6.44
N ARG A 132 -8.35 -13.09 6.73
CA ARG A 132 -8.96 -13.28 8.04
C ARG A 132 -7.99 -14.02 8.95
N LEU A 133 -7.67 -13.38 10.06
CA LEU A 133 -6.91 -13.96 11.16
C LEU A 133 -7.78 -14.95 11.93
N ASP A 134 -7.14 -15.96 12.53
CA ASP A 134 -7.83 -16.87 13.44
C ASP A 134 -8.32 -16.11 14.68
N ARG A 135 -9.62 -16.23 14.96
CA ARG A 135 -10.28 -15.60 16.11
C ARG A 135 -9.85 -16.21 17.44
N ARG A 136 -9.23 -17.39 17.41
CA ARG A 136 -8.69 -18.05 18.61
C ARG A 136 -7.44 -17.35 19.16
N GLN A 137 -6.86 -16.41 18.40
CA GLN A 137 -5.66 -15.67 18.79
C GLN A 137 -5.95 -14.15 18.81
N PRO A 138 -6.68 -13.64 19.83
CA PRO A 138 -7.05 -12.22 19.93
C PRO A 138 -5.83 -11.28 19.96
N ASP A 139 -4.72 -11.72 20.58
CA ASP A 139 -3.47 -10.97 20.66
C ASP A 139 -2.85 -10.69 19.27
N LEU A 140 -3.08 -11.58 18.30
CA LEU A 140 -2.63 -11.38 16.92
C LEU A 140 -3.42 -10.26 16.22
N VAL A 141 -4.71 -10.15 16.52
CA VAL A 141 -5.56 -9.09 15.95
C VAL A 141 -5.14 -7.74 16.49
N GLU A 142 -4.93 -7.63 17.81
CA GLU A 142 -4.50 -6.39 18.45
C GLU A 142 -3.10 -5.97 18.02
N SER A 143 -2.16 -6.92 17.96
CA SER A 143 -0.80 -6.64 17.48
C SER A 143 -0.78 -6.26 15.99
N ALA A 144 -1.63 -6.87 15.15
CA ALA A 144 -1.80 -6.48 13.77
C ALA A 144 -2.37 -5.06 13.65
N GLU A 145 -3.38 -4.70 14.44
CA GLU A 145 -3.94 -3.35 14.45
C GLU A 145 -2.92 -2.31 14.92
N ARG A 146 -2.13 -2.61 15.97
CA ARG A 146 -1.07 -1.73 16.45
C ARG A 146 0.03 -1.51 15.40
N LYS A 147 0.47 -2.58 14.73
CA LYS A 147 1.55 -2.52 13.71
C LYS A 147 1.08 -1.92 12.38
N LEU A 148 -0.01 -2.43 11.79
CA LEU A 148 -0.48 -1.99 10.47
C LEU A 148 -1.41 -0.76 10.52
N GLY A 149 -2.09 -0.57 11.64
CA GLY A 149 -3.03 0.53 11.87
C GLY A 149 -4.48 0.18 11.51
N PRO A 150 -5.45 0.92 12.07
CA PRO A 150 -6.90 0.67 11.93
C PRO A 150 -7.43 0.84 10.49
N ARG A 151 -6.60 1.36 9.59
CA ARG A 151 -6.94 1.53 8.18
C ARG A 151 -6.81 0.22 7.38
N LEU A 152 -5.84 -0.62 7.74
CA LEU A 152 -5.57 -1.89 7.06
C LEU A 152 -6.17 -3.09 7.81
N VAL A 153 -6.54 -2.91 9.07
CA VAL A 153 -7.16 -3.95 9.90
C VAL A 153 -8.63 -3.60 10.17
N ALA A 154 -9.52 -4.57 10.00
CA ALA A 154 -10.97 -4.46 10.11
C ALA A 154 -11.48 -5.58 11.03
N GLY A 155 -11.37 -5.38 12.35
CA GLY A 155 -11.54 -6.46 13.31
C GLY A 155 -10.52 -7.56 13.02
N ALA A 156 -10.98 -8.81 12.84
CA ALA A 156 -10.11 -9.94 12.51
C ALA A 156 -9.65 -10.00 11.03
N ASP A 157 -10.13 -9.11 10.16
CA ASP A 157 -9.77 -9.11 8.73
C ASP A 157 -8.70 -8.06 8.43
N ILE A 158 -7.57 -8.48 7.88
CA ILE A 158 -6.58 -7.60 7.26
C ILE A 158 -6.99 -7.35 5.81
N VAL A 159 -7.21 -6.09 5.46
CA VAL A 159 -7.69 -5.65 4.16
C VAL A 159 -6.58 -4.94 3.43
N VAL A 160 -6.05 -5.57 2.39
CA VAL A 160 -4.95 -5.01 1.59
C VAL A 160 -5.37 -4.85 0.12
N PRO A 161 -5.44 -3.62 -0.40
CA PRO A 161 -5.69 -3.39 -1.82
C PRO A 161 -4.39 -3.66 -2.59
N ILE A 162 -4.32 -4.81 -3.25
CA ILE A 162 -3.13 -5.24 -4.02
C ILE A 162 -3.42 -5.31 -5.52
N ALA A 163 -2.39 -5.19 -6.35
CA ALA A 163 -2.49 -5.55 -7.75
C ALA A 163 -2.65 -7.08 -7.89
N ARG A 164 -3.36 -7.54 -8.93
CA ARG A 164 -3.53 -8.98 -9.24
C ARG A 164 -4.04 -9.83 -8.06
N VAL A 165 -5.14 -9.38 -7.44
CA VAL A 165 -5.77 -10.06 -6.28
C VAL A 165 -6.12 -11.51 -6.58
N ASP A 166 -6.53 -11.82 -7.81
CA ASP A 166 -6.94 -13.18 -8.18
C ASP A 166 -5.78 -14.17 -8.11
N GLU A 167 -4.61 -13.79 -8.63
CA GLU A 167 -3.38 -14.58 -8.52
C GLU A 167 -2.99 -14.77 -7.05
N PHE A 168 -3.03 -13.71 -6.25
CA PHE A 168 -2.73 -13.77 -4.82
C PHE A 168 -3.67 -14.71 -4.06
N VAL A 169 -4.99 -14.60 -4.29
CA VAL A 169 -5.99 -15.44 -3.60
C VAL A 169 -5.86 -16.90 -4.01
N ALA A 170 -5.58 -17.18 -5.29
CA ALA A 170 -5.36 -18.54 -5.77
C ALA A 170 -4.13 -19.17 -5.10
N GLU A 171 -3.01 -18.44 -5.06
CA GLU A 171 -1.76 -18.89 -4.46
C GLU A 171 -1.91 -19.12 -2.94
N MET A 172 -2.55 -18.18 -2.24
CA MET A 172 -2.82 -18.31 -0.80
C MET A 172 -3.77 -19.46 -0.47
N LYS A 173 -4.82 -19.68 -1.27
CA LYS A 173 -5.74 -20.81 -1.06
C LYS A 173 -5.04 -22.16 -1.20
N SER A 174 -4.11 -22.28 -2.15
CA SER A 174 -3.30 -23.49 -2.31
C SER A 174 -2.46 -23.79 -1.07
N ARG A 175 -1.84 -22.77 -0.48
CA ARG A 175 -0.98 -22.92 0.70
C ARG A 175 -1.78 -23.20 1.98
N VAL A 176 -2.86 -22.45 2.21
CA VAL A 176 -3.72 -22.64 3.40
C VAL A 176 -4.44 -24.00 3.38
N ARG A 177 -4.84 -24.50 2.20
CA ARG A 177 -5.46 -25.83 2.08
C ARG A 177 -4.43 -26.96 2.25
N GLY A 178 -3.18 -26.75 1.84
CA GLY A 178 -2.11 -27.75 1.94
C GLY A 178 -1.66 -28.06 3.37
N GLN A 179 -1.93 -27.18 4.35
CA GLN A 179 -1.66 -27.44 5.77
C GLN A 179 -2.82 -28.13 6.52
N ALA A 180 -3.98 -28.29 5.87
CA ALA A 180 -5.16 -28.92 6.46
C ALA A 180 -5.30 -30.42 6.12
N SER A 181 -4.25 -31.04 5.56
CA SER A 181 -4.11 -32.48 5.32
C SER A 181 -2.91 -33.01 6.08
#